data_AF-A0A151A957-F1
#
_entry.id   AF-A0A151A957-F1
#
_cell.length_a   1.000
_cell.length_b   1.000
_cell.length_c   1.000
_cell.angle_alpha   90.00
_cell.angle_beta   90.00
_cell.angle_gamma   90.00
#
_symmetry.space_group_name_H-M   'P 1'
#
loop_
_entity.id
_entity.type
_entity.pdbx_description
1 polymer ?
#
loop_
_entity_poly.entity_id
_entity_poly.type
_entity_poly.pdbx_seq_one_letter_code
_entity_poly.pdbx_strand_id
1 'polypeptide(L)'
;MLIDPDDQRYRKTARELIVLFEAHLDEPQGDLEDAIDELTVADTDYKIVQGLAKLLKDECEFEIVVPVEPREIRRQLFERANAQYPIVRQPTLGEDTQKLEVYSGVADSLGISLEECYRGMYADLEDNKRLVRTGTRTAEQYASDGETGISSSTSTTALTGSSTEEYEKTDLTIDWLLTRYNLALAQAVLYDATEMQIRVWDHFGTVFSYVKLFGLMHRIYPIDADGERVRDTNQAAGYEAVLDGPASLFSQSQKYGIRMANFLPALPLCDRWEMTAEILVDDTVGETRQFTLDHTEGLNSHYSAGNHFDSDVERTLAQKWERATTEWKLVREDDVFDLGAEVMIPDFAIEHPDGRRAILEVVGFWTPEYLESKLEKIRQVDADNFVLAVSERLDCSSEEFGSAADRVLWFKTGIHVYDVVELAETYASQSDPAATTEMDT
;
A
#
# COMPACT_ATOMS: atom_id res chain seq x y z
N MET A 1 -9.99 7.80 19.48
CA MET A 1 -11.09 7.09 20.17
C MET A 1 -11.74 6.22 19.11
N LEU A 2 -11.50 4.91 19.18
CA LEU A 2 -12.06 3.93 18.26
C LEU A 2 -13.55 3.75 18.56
N ILE A 3 -14.32 3.30 17.56
CA ILE A 3 -15.73 2.94 17.77
C ILE A 3 -15.83 1.51 18.28
N ASP A 4 -16.86 1.24 19.08
CA ASP A 4 -17.22 -0.13 19.47
C ASP A 4 -17.95 -0.82 18.30
N PRO A 5 -17.39 -1.89 17.69
CA PRO A 5 -18.03 -2.60 16.58
C PRO A 5 -19.34 -3.32 16.96
N ASP A 6 -19.57 -3.54 18.26
CA ASP A 6 -20.79 -4.17 18.77
C ASP A 6 -21.92 -3.16 19.06
N ASP A 7 -21.63 -1.85 18.98
CA ASP A 7 -22.63 -0.80 19.16
C ASP A 7 -23.72 -0.91 18.08
N GLN A 8 -24.97 -1.14 18.53
CA GLN A 8 -26.11 -1.34 17.66
C GLN A 8 -26.42 -0.14 16.76
N ARG A 9 -26.05 1.08 17.16
CA ARG A 9 -26.20 2.27 16.32
C ARG A 9 -25.30 2.18 15.11
N TYR A 10 -24.00 1.94 15.30
CA TYR A 10 -23.05 1.84 14.18
C TYR A 10 -23.32 0.62 13.30
N ARG A 11 -23.71 -0.52 13.88
CA ARG A 11 -24.16 -1.70 13.12
C ARG A 11 -25.39 -1.42 12.25
N LYS A 12 -26.32 -0.61 12.73
CA LYS A 12 -27.49 -0.18 11.96
C LYS A 12 -27.08 0.73 10.81
N THR A 13 -26.27 1.74 11.08
CA THR A 13 -25.73 2.66 10.06
C THR A 13 -24.94 1.92 8.98
N ALA A 14 -24.03 1.02 9.37
CA ALA A 14 -23.26 0.18 8.44
C ALA A 14 -24.17 -0.66 7.54
N ARG A 15 -25.23 -1.27 8.10
CA ARG A 15 -26.23 -2.01 7.31
C ARG A 15 -26.97 -1.10 6.33
N GLU A 16 -27.41 0.07 6.77
CA GLU A 16 -28.12 1.03 5.92
C GLU A 16 -27.24 1.50 4.76
N LEU A 17 -25.96 1.77 5.01
CA LEU A 17 -24.99 2.11 3.97
C LEU A 17 -24.76 0.96 2.99
N ILE A 18 -24.55 -0.28 3.46
CA ILE A 18 -24.37 -1.43 2.56
C ILE A 18 -25.59 -1.60 1.63
N VAL A 19 -26.80 -1.56 2.20
CA VAL A 19 -28.05 -1.64 1.42
C VAL A 19 -28.18 -0.46 0.46
N LEU A 20 -27.76 0.74 0.85
CA LEU A 20 -27.77 1.92 0.01
C LEU A 20 -26.89 1.73 -1.24
N PHE A 21 -25.65 1.25 -1.06
CA PHE A 21 -24.74 0.97 -2.17
C PHE A 21 -25.27 -0.12 -3.10
N GLU A 22 -25.82 -1.21 -2.55
CA GLU A 22 -26.44 -2.28 -3.35
C GLU A 22 -27.64 -1.77 -4.17
N ALA A 23 -28.43 -0.84 -3.62
CA ALA A 23 -29.58 -0.25 -4.30
C ALA A 23 -29.19 0.74 -5.42
N HIS A 24 -27.96 1.27 -5.40
CA HIS A 24 -27.44 2.21 -6.40
C HIS A 24 -26.56 1.54 -7.45
N LEU A 25 -26.57 0.20 -7.54
CA LEU A 25 -25.97 -0.50 -8.68
C LEU A 25 -26.60 0.01 -9.98
N ASP A 26 -25.75 0.30 -10.95
CA ASP A 26 -26.06 0.94 -12.23
C ASP A 26 -26.57 2.40 -12.14
N GLU A 27 -26.56 3.04 -10.97
CA GLU A 27 -26.94 4.45 -10.81
C GLU A 27 -25.71 5.40 -10.83
N PRO A 28 -25.90 6.70 -11.13
CA PRO A 28 -24.84 7.70 -11.09
C PRO A 28 -24.22 7.85 -9.69
N GLN A 29 -22.92 8.10 -9.65
CA GLN A 29 -22.17 8.37 -8.42
C GLN A 29 -22.74 9.56 -7.64
N GLY A 30 -23.19 10.61 -8.33
CA GLY A 30 -23.79 11.79 -7.71
C GLY A 30 -25.07 11.47 -6.95
N ASP A 31 -25.93 10.60 -7.48
CA ASP A 31 -27.17 10.19 -6.80
C ASP A 31 -26.85 9.41 -5.51
N LEU A 32 -25.81 8.57 -5.54
CA LEU A 32 -25.31 7.88 -4.35
C LEU A 32 -24.73 8.87 -3.32
N GLU A 33 -23.96 9.87 -3.76
CA GLU A 33 -23.40 10.90 -2.89
C GLU A 33 -24.50 11.74 -2.22
N ASP A 34 -25.50 12.17 -2.98
CA ASP A 34 -26.68 12.88 -2.46
C ASP A 34 -27.42 12.03 -1.42
N ALA A 35 -27.61 10.73 -1.69
CA ALA A 35 -28.29 9.83 -0.76
C ALA A 35 -27.48 9.57 0.53
N ILE A 36 -26.15 9.51 0.44
CA ILE A 36 -25.27 9.44 1.62
C ILE A 36 -25.40 10.73 2.43
N ASP A 37 -25.38 11.89 1.78
CA ASP A 37 -25.50 13.18 2.46
C ASP A 37 -26.84 13.31 3.19
N GLU A 38 -27.96 12.90 2.56
CA GLU A 38 -29.29 12.84 3.19
C GLU A 38 -29.29 12.01 4.48
N LEU A 39 -28.57 10.89 4.50
CA LEU A 39 -28.44 10.01 5.67
C LEU A 39 -27.69 10.70 6.84
N THR A 40 -26.88 11.72 6.55
CA THR A 40 -26.08 12.44 7.56
C THR A 40 -26.72 13.72 8.11
N VAL A 41 -27.75 14.27 7.45
CA VAL A 41 -28.32 15.61 7.78
C VAL A 41 -28.77 15.76 9.23
N ALA A 42 -29.26 14.68 9.86
CA ALA A 42 -29.80 14.70 11.23
C ALA A 42 -28.90 14.00 12.26
N ASP A 43 -27.74 13.47 11.84
CA ASP A 43 -26.89 12.65 12.69
C ASP A 43 -25.74 13.46 13.31
N THR A 44 -25.57 13.37 14.64
CA THR A 44 -24.42 13.98 15.34
C THR A 44 -23.09 13.35 14.92
N ASP A 45 -23.13 12.13 14.40
CA ASP A 45 -21.97 11.31 14.12
C ASP A 45 -21.67 11.28 12.61
N TYR A 46 -22.05 12.36 11.89
CA TYR A 46 -21.90 12.48 10.44
C TYR A 46 -20.50 12.11 9.93
N LYS A 47 -19.43 12.40 10.70
CA LYS A 47 -18.04 12.03 10.34
C LYS A 47 -17.82 10.52 10.29
N ILE A 48 -18.48 9.78 11.18
CA ILE A 48 -18.41 8.31 11.22
C ILE A 48 -19.13 7.77 9.99
N VAL A 49 -20.35 8.23 9.72
CA VAL A 49 -21.13 7.83 8.54
C VAL A 49 -20.35 8.08 7.26
N GLN A 50 -19.80 9.28 7.08
CA GLN A 50 -19.00 9.66 5.91
C GLN A 50 -17.74 8.80 5.78
N GLY A 51 -17.06 8.49 6.89
CA GLY A 51 -15.90 7.60 6.87
C GLY A 51 -16.25 6.16 6.51
N LEU A 52 -17.37 5.62 7.00
CA LEU A 52 -17.88 4.30 6.61
C LEU A 52 -18.28 4.27 5.13
N ALA A 53 -19.00 5.29 4.66
CA ALA A 53 -19.38 5.43 3.25
C ALA A 53 -18.17 5.53 2.33
N LYS A 54 -17.13 6.27 2.75
CA LYS A 54 -15.85 6.34 2.04
C LYS A 54 -15.20 4.96 1.89
N LEU A 55 -15.17 4.15 2.95
CA LEU A 55 -14.59 2.80 2.88
C LEU A 55 -15.34 1.90 1.91
N LEU A 56 -16.67 1.97 1.87
CA LEU A 56 -17.47 1.24 0.87
C LEU A 56 -17.18 1.75 -0.54
N LYS A 57 -17.10 3.07 -0.72
CA LYS A 57 -16.79 3.69 -2.02
C LYS A 57 -15.41 3.30 -2.54
N ASP A 58 -14.41 3.23 -1.66
CA ASP A 58 -13.05 2.80 -2.00
C ASP A 58 -13.02 1.31 -2.47
N GLU A 59 -14.05 0.52 -2.15
CA GLU A 59 -14.27 -0.87 -2.61
C GLU A 59 -15.26 -0.98 -3.79
N CYS A 60 -15.63 0.14 -4.43
CA CYS A 60 -16.56 0.17 -5.56
C CYS A 60 -15.86 0.53 -6.87
N GLU A 61 -16.44 0.09 -7.99
CA GLU A 61 -15.98 0.40 -9.34
C GLU A 61 -16.99 1.31 -10.04
N PHE A 62 -16.48 2.45 -10.53
CA PHE A 62 -17.27 3.45 -11.24
C PHE A 62 -16.76 3.60 -12.67
N GLU A 63 -17.65 3.41 -13.64
CA GLU A 63 -17.29 3.43 -15.06
C GLU A 63 -18.13 4.42 -15.87
N ILE A 64 -17.56 4.84 -17.00
CA ILE A 64 -18.26 5.62 -18.02
C ILE A 64 -19.04 4.65 -18.91
N VAL A 65 -20.32 4.43 -18.61
CA VAL A 65 -21.17 3.50 -19.36
C VAL A 65 -21.94 4.25 -20.45
N VAL A 66 -21.36 4.32 -21.65
CA VAL A 66 -21.97 4.97 -22.82
C VAL A 66 -21.67 4.22 -24.12
N PRO A 67 -22.59 4.24 -25.11
CA PRO A 67 -22.37 3.64 -26.42
C PRO A 67 -21.39 4.42 -27.31
N VAL A 68 -21.20 5.72 -27.02
CA VAL A 68 -20.35 6.64 -27.79
C VAL A 68 -19.59 7.54 -26.83
N GLU A 69 -18.31 7.77 -27.12
CA GLU A 69 -17.42 8.69 -26.39
C GLU A 69 -18.09 10.06 -26.09
N PRO A 70 -18.17 10.50 -24.81
CA PRO A 70 -18.85 11.74 -24.42
C PRO A 70 -18.32 12.99 -25.13
N ARG A 71 -17.03 12.99 -25.47
CA ARG A 71 -16.40 14.08 -26.23
C ARG A 71 -16.95 14.19 -27.65
N GLU A 72 -17.25 13.08 -28.30
CA GLU A 72 -17.79 13.06 -29.66
C GLU A 72 -19.25 13.51 -29.68
N ILE A 73 -20.04 13.08 -28.69
CA ILE A 73 -21.42 13.56 -28.48
C ILE A 73 -21.42 15.09 -28.33
N ARG A 74 -20.59 15.64 -27.43
CA ARG A 74 -20.46 17.09 -27.23
C ARG A 74 -20.03 17.82 -28.50
N ARG A 75 -19.05 17.28 -29.23
CA ARG A 75 -18.55 17.90 -30.47
C ARG A 75 -19.67 18.04 -31.51
N GLN A 76 -20.37 16.95 -31.83
CA GLN A 76 -21.44 16.98 -32.84
C GLN A 76 -22.64 17.83 -32.38
N LEU A 77 -23.00 17.74 -31.09
CA LEU A 77 -24.08 18.54 -30.51
C LEU A 77 -23.79 20.04 -30.60
N PHE A 78 -22.60 20.47 -30.20
CA PHE A 78 -22.25 21.89 -30.22
C PHE A 78 -22.02 22.43 -31.65
N GLU A 79 -21.48 21.63 -32.57
CA GLU A 79 -21.39 21.99 -33.98
C GLU A 79 -22.77 22.21 -34.59
N ARG A 80 -23.71 21.27 -34.36
CA ARG A 80 -25.07 21.36 -34.88
C ARG A 80 -25.87 22.49 -34.24
N ALA A 81 -25.71 22.68 -32.93
CA ALA A 81 -26.26 23.80 -32.16
C ALA A 81 -25.79 25.16 -32.72
N ASN A 82 -24.50 25.29 -33.03
CA ASN A 82 -23.93 26.52 -33.59
C ASN A 82 -24.47 26.81 -35.00
N ALA A 83 -24.65 25.78 -35.83
CA ALA A 83 -25.26 25.93 -37.16
C ALA A 83 -26.73 26.40 -37.11
N GLN A 84 -27.42 26.19 -35.99
CA GLN A 84 -28.82 26.56 -35.76
C GLN A 84 -28.96 27.78 -34.81
N TYR A 85 -27.88 28.52 -34.59
CA TYR A 85 -27.87 29.67 -33.68
C TYR A 85 -28.78 30.81 -34.17
N PRO A 86 -29.54 31.51 -33.29
CA PRO A 86 -29.59 31.37 -31.83
C PRO A 86 -30.65 30.35 -31.37
N ILE A 87 -30.27 29.49 -30.42
CA ILE A 87 -31.14 28.41 -29.90
C ILE A 87 -32.24 28.93 -28.98
N VAL A 88 -32.08 30.12 -28.38
CA VAL A 88 -33.15 30.83 -27.66
C VAL A 88 -32.95 32.34 -27.82
N ARG A 89 -33.97 33.09 -28.23
CA ARG A 89 -34.00 34.57 -28.09
C ARG A 89 -35.17 35.13 -27.29
N GLN A 90 -36.28 34.40 -27.12
CA GLN A 90 -37.41 34.76 -26.23
C GLN A 90 -38.36 33.55 -26.11
N PRO A 91 -38.72 33.09 -24.89
CA PRO A 91 -39.51 31.86 -24.73
C PRO A 91 -40.92 32.02 -25.32
N THR A 92 -41.18 31.43 -26.48
CA THR A 92 -42.52 31.22 -27.02
C THR A 92 -42.80 29.72 -27.16
N LEU A 93 -44.06 29.32 -27.01
CA LEU A 93 -44.51 27.91 -26.88
C LEU A 93 -44.05 26.93 -27.97
N GLY A 94 -43.49 27.40 -29.10
CA GLY A 94 -42.99 26.57 -30.19
C GLY A 94 -41.46 26.34 -30.21
N GLU A 95 -40.71 26.97 -29.30
CA GLU A 95 -39.23 26.93 -29.27
C GLU A 95 -38.66 25.82 -28.36
N ASP A 96 -39.49 25.15 -27.54
CA ASP A 96 -39.09 23.99 -26.73
C ASP A 96 -38.68 22.77 -27.59
N THR A 97 -39.06 22.74 -28.87
CA THR A 97 -38.73 21.63 -29.79
C THR A 97 -37.38 21.78 -30.48
N GLN A 98 -36.79 22.98 -30.57
CA GLN A 98 -35.49 23.17 -31.26
C GLN A 98 -34.36 22.43 -30.55
N LYS A 99 -34.38 22.41 -29.21
CA LYS A 99 -33.44 21.61 -28.41
C LYS A 99 -33.61 20.12 -28.72
N LEU A 100 -34.86 19.63 -28.73
CA LEU A 100 -35.17 18.23 -29.05
C LEU A 100 -34.76 17.87 -30.49
N GLU A 101 -34.90 18.77 -31.47
CA GLU A 101 -34.47 18.56 -32.85
C GLU A 101 -32.94 18.47 -33.01
N VAL A 102 -32.19 19.30 -32.27
CA VAL A 102 -30.72 19.22 -32.24
C VAL A 102 -30.27 17.89 -31.64
N TYR A 103 -30.81 17.53 -30.47
CA TYR A 103 -30.44 16.29 -29.79
C TYR A 103 -30.87 15.05 -30.58
N SER A 104 -32.12 14.99 -31.06
CA SER A 104 -32.61 13.87 -31.89
C SER A 104 -31.76 13.69 -33.13
N GLY A 105 -31.39 14.79 -33.77
CA GLY A 105 -30.60 14.70 -34.97
C GLY A 105 -29.15 14.24 -34.75
N VAL A 106 -28.56 14.53 -33.59
CA VAL A 106 -27.23 14.02 -33.21
C VAL A 106 -27.32 12.57 -32.76
N ALA A 107 -28.37 12.21 -32.03
CA ALA A 107 -28.66 10.83 -31.68
C ALA A 107 -28.79 9.96 -32.95
N ASP A 108 -29.55 10.42 -33.95
CA ASP A 108 -29.71 9.75 -35.24
C ASP A 108 -28.37 9.62 -36.00
N SER A 109 -27.52 10.65 -35.99
CA SER A 109 -26.22 10.60 -36.70
C SER A 109 -25.21 9.68 -36.02
N LEU A 110 -25.32 9.52 -34.70
CA LEU A 110 -24.48 8.64 -33.90
C LEU A 110 -25.05 7.21 -33.77
N GLY A 111 -26.29 6.98 -34.21
CA GLY A 111 -26.95 5.67 -34.14
C GLY A 111 -27.35 5.27 -32.71
N ILE A 112 -27.56 6.24 -31.83
CA ILE A 112 -27.92 6.04 -30.41
C ILE A 112 -29.30 6.63 -30.14
N SER A 113 -29.92 6.24 -29.02
CA SER A 113 -31.18 6.84 -28.58
C SER A 113 -30.99 8.29 -28.12
N LEU A 114 -32.08 9.06 -28.14
CA LEU A 114 -32.11 10.42 -27.61
C LEU A 114 -31.66 10.48 -26.14
N GLU A 115 -32.07 9.49 -25.36
CA GLU A 115 -31.71 9.39 -23.93
C GLU A 115 -30.22 9.10 -23.75
N GLU A 116 -29.65 8.16 -24.51
CA GLU A 116 -28.20 7.87 -24.50
C GLU A 116 -27.39 9.08 -24.95
N CYS A 117 -27.88 9.83 -25.94
CA CYS A 117 -27.24 11.07 -26.38
C CYS A 117 -27.27 12.14 -25.28
N TYR A 118 -28.38 12.27 -24.55
CA TYR A 118 -28.54 13.25 -23.48
C TYR A 118 -27.68 12.92 -22.26
N ARG A 119 -27.79 11.68 -21.75
CA ARG A 119 -27.02 11.21 -20.59
C ARG A 119 -25.53 11.08 -20.92
N GLY A 120 -25.21 10.56 -22.11
CA GLY A 120 -23.84 10.29 -22.52
C GLY A 120 -22.99 11.54 -22.76
N MET A 121 -23.61 12.71 -22.93
CA MET A 121 -22.90 13.97 -23.15
C MET A 121 -21.91 14.34 -22.04
N TYR A 122 -22.24 14.00 -20.79
CA TYR A 122 -21.47 14.34 -19.59
C TYR A 122 -21.16 13.12 -18.73
N ALA A 123 -21.29 11.91 -19.27
CA ALA A 123 -21.02 10.68 -18.54
C ALA A 123 -19.54 10.54 -18.09
N ASP A 124 -18.63 11.35 -18.64
CA ASP A 124 -17.23 11.44 -18.23
C ASP A 124 -17.00 12.28 -16.96
N LEU A 125 -18.00 13.01 -16.47
CA LEU A 125 -17.91 13.70 -15.18
C LEU A 125 -18.03 12.70 -14.03
N GLU A 126 -17.28 12.93 -12.95
CA GLU A 126 -17.22 12.02 -11.79
C GLU A 126 -18.61 11.64 -11.27
N ASP A 127 -19.46 12.64 -11.01
CA ASP A 127 -20.83 12.46 -10.52
C ASP A 127 -21.72 11.64 -11.46
N ASN A 128 -21.40 11.59 -12.75
CA ASN A 128 -22.19 10.86 -13.75
C ASN A 128 -21.64 9.47 -14.07
N LYS A 129 -20.46 9.11 -13.55
CA LYS A 129 -19.96 7.74 -13.64
C LYS A 129 -20.92 6.82 -12.91
N ARG A 130 -21.11 5.61 -13.44
CA ARG A 130 -22.07 4.65 -12.90
C ARG A 130 -21.39 3.64 -12.01
N LEU A 131 -22.01 3.34 -10.88
CA LEU A 131 -21.57 2.25 -10.00
C LEU A 131 -21.84 0.92 -10.70
N VAL A 132 -20.82 0.32 -11.30
CA VAL A 132 -20.96 -0.96 -12.02
C VAL A 132 -20.75 -2.17 -11.13
N ARG A 133 -20.09 -1.98 -9.98
CA ARG A 133 -19.71 -3.08 -9.09
C ARG A 133 -19.43 -2.63 -7.66
N THR A 134 -19.82 -3.47 -6.71
CA THR A 134 -19.45 -3.39 -5.29
C THR A 134 -18.55 -4.57 -4.90
N GLY A 135 -17.46 -4.31 -4.18
CA GLY A 135 -16.50 -5.31 -3.70
C GLY A 135 -15.37 -5.62 -4.70
N THR A 136 -14.16 -5.84 -4.18
CA THR A 136 -12.92 -6.01 -4.96
C THR A 136 -12.98 -7.19 -5.95
N ARG A 137 -12.23 -7.09 -7.06
CA ARG A 137 -12.08 -8.12 -8.09
C ARG A 137 -10.70 -8.80 -7.98
N THR A 138 -10.69 -10.12 -8.03
CA THR A 138 -9.55 -10.96 -8.40
C THR A 138 -8.95 -10.51 -9.74
N ALA A 139 -7.62 -10.44 -9.83
CA ALA A 139 -6.91 -10.10 -11.06
C ALA A 139 -7.08 -11.17 -12.14
N GLU A 140 -8.13 -11.10 -12.96
CA GLU A 140 -8.26 -11.94 -14.18
C GLU A 140 -8.69 -11.20 -15.46
N GLN A 141 -8.79 -9.86 -15.49
CA GLN A 141 -9.20 -9.16 -16.73
C GLN A 141 -8.30 -8.03 -17.25
N TYR A 142 -7.02 -7.99 -16.86
CA TYR A 142 -6.05 -7.06 -17.48
C TYR A 142 -5.24 -7.65 -18.65
N ALA A 143 -5.59 -8.83 -19.15
CA ALA A 143 -4.91 -9.45 -20.30
C ALA A 143 -5.65 -9.28 -21.64
N SER A 144 -6.41 -8.20 -21.83
CA SER A 144 -6.71 -7.66 -23.17
C SER A 144 -7.40 -6.30 -23.03
N ASP A 145 -6.64 -5.21 -23.07
CA ASP A 145 -6.88 -4.08 -23.97
C ASP A 145 -5.94 -2.93 -23.62
N GLY A 146 -5.32 -2.38 -24.66
CA GLY A 146 -4.23 -1.42 -24.57
C GLY A 146 -4.68 0.00 -24.25
N GLU A 147 -3.70 0.77 -23.76
CA GLU A 147 -3.56 2.23 -23.80
C GLU A 147 -4.84 3.08 -23.89
N THR A 148 -5.18 3.79 -22.81
CA THR A 148 -5.23 5.28 -22.76
C THR A 148 -5.79 5.77 -21.42
N GLY A 149 -5.30 6.92 -20.94
CA GLY A 149 -6.07 7.81 -20.06
C GLY A 149 -5.77 7.75 -18.57
N ILE A 150 -5.08 8.79 -18.10
CA ILE A 150 -4.74 9.06 -16.70
C ILE A 150 -6.00 9.46 -15.91
N SER A 151 -6.28 8.76 -14.80
CA SER A 151 -6.93 9.31 -13.62
C SER A 151 -6.33 8.66 -12.38
N SER A 152 -5.58 9.46 -11.63
CA SER A 152 -4.94 9.07 -10.38
C SER A 152 -5.95 9.14 -9.23
N SER A 153 -6.70 8.07 -9.00
CA SER A 153 -7.21 7.78 -7.66
C SER A 153 -6.11 7.02 -6.92
N THR A 154 -5.32 7.74 -6.12
CA THR A 154 -4.40 7.14 -5.15
C THR A 154 -5.22 6.49 -4.02
N SER A 155 -5.78 5.32 -4.28
CA SER A 155 -6.24 4.44 -3.22
C SER A 155 -5.01 3.76 -2.61
N THR A 156 -4.85 3.89 -1.30
CA THR A 156 -3.72 3.37 -0.52
C THR A 156 -3.68 1.83 -0.47
N THR A 157 -4.74 1.15 -0.91
CA THR A 157 -4.81 -0.32 -1.06
C THR A 157 -4.02 -0.86 -2.26
N ALA A 158 -3.61 -0.03 -3.22
CA ALA A 158 -2.87 -0.49 -4.41
C ALA A 158 -1.35 -0.60 -4.22
N LEU A 159 -0.81 -0.26 -3.03
CA LEU A 159 0.63 -0.29 -2.75
C LEU A 159 1.15 -1.63 -2.22
N THR A 160 0.27 -2.57 -1.90
CA THR A 160 0.66 -3.95 -1.58
C THR A 160 0.50 -4.80 -2.84
N GLY A 161 1.60 -4.95 -3.58
CA GLY A 161 1.87 -6.04 -4.54
C GLY A 161 0.76 -6.41 -5.52
N SER A 162 0.97 -6.07 -6.80
CA SER A 162 0.33 -6.79 -7.91
C SER A 162 0.83 -8.25 -7.95
N SER A 163 0.25 -9.11 -7.13
CA SER A 163 0.36 -10.56 -7.27
C SER A 163 -0.91 -11.07 -7.95
N THR A 164 -0.74 -11.62 -9.15
CA THR A 164 -1.79 -12.29 -9.91
C THR A 164 -2.06 -13.68 -9.31
N GLU A 165 -2.42 -13.74 -8.04
CA GLU A 165 -2.88 -14.95 -7.34
C GLU A 165 -4.16 -14.58 -6.58
N GLU A 166 -5.15 -15.48 -6.61
CA GLU A 166 -6.56 -15.29 -6.23
C GLU A 166 -6.76 -14.50 -4.92
N TYR A 167 -6.97 -13.19 -5.03
CA TYR A 167 -7.46 -12.37 -3.93
C TYR A 167 -8.92 -12.68 -3.64
N GLU A 168 -9.18 -13.18 -2.44
CA GLU A 168 -10.51 -13.44 -1.90
C GLU A 168 -11.47 -12.28 -2.19
N LYS A 169 -12.66 -12.62 -2.66
CA LYS A 169 -13.76 -11.67 -2.79
C LYS A 169 -13.99 -11.02 -1.41
N THR A 170 -13.72 -9.72 -1.28
CA THR A 170 -14.06 -8.98 -0.06
C THR A 170 -15.58 -8.93 0.07
N ASP A 171 -16.15 -9.79 0.90
CA ASP A 171 -17.56 -9.70 1.25
C ASP A 171 -17.72 -8.47 2.18
N LEU A 172 -18.40 -7.43 1.68
CA LEU A 172 -18.65 -6.15 2.36
C LEU A 172 -19.67 -6.32 3.51
N THR A 173 -19.26 -7.04 4.55
CA THR A 173 -20.09 -7.30 5.73
C THR A 173 -20.09 -6.11 6.70
N ILE A 174 -21.09 -6.06 7.59
CA ILE A 174 -21.16 -5.07 8.67
C ILE A 174 -19.91 -5.14 9.55
N ASP A 175 -19.50 -6.36 9.90
CA ASP A 175 -18.34 -6.60 10.78
C ASP A 175 -17.05 -6.15 10.10
N TRP A 176 -16.88 -6.46 8.80
CA TRP A 176 -15.77 -5.96 8.00
C TRP A 176 -15.72 -4.43 8.03
N LEU A 177 -16.83 -3.76 7.75
CA LEU A 177 -16.86 -2.30 7.61
C LEU A 177 -16.51 -1.57 8.91
N LEU A 178 -17.09 -2.00 10.03
CA LEU A 178 -16.83 -1.38 11.34
C LEU A 178 -15.39 -1.64 11.81
N THR A 179 -14.87 -2.83 11.56
CA THR A 179 -13.51 -3.16 11.98
C THR A 179 -12.47 -2.47 11.08
N ARG A 180 -12.73 -2.42 9.77
CA ARG A 180 -11.92 -1.67 8.80
C ARG A 180 -11.91 -0.17 9.08
N TYR A 181 -13.02 0.37 9.59
CA TYR A 181 -13.13 1.78 10.01
C TYR A 181 -12.18 2.14 11.14
N ASN A 182 -12.12 1.33 12.20
CA ASN A 182 -11.19 1.57 13.31
C ASN A 182 -9.73 1.59 12.84
N LEU A 183 -9.38 0.64 11.98
CA LEU A 183 -8.06 0.59 11.37
C LEU A 183 -7.81 1.83 10.50
N ALA A 184 -8.74 2.19 9.61
CA ALA A 184 -8.61 3.37 8.75
C ALA A 184 -8.49 4.67 9.55
N LEU A 185 -9.21 4.79 10.67
CA LEU A 185 -9.14 5.93 11.56
C LEU A 185 -7.76 6.04 12.22
N ALA A 186 -7.20 4.92 12.69
CA ALA A 186 -5.84 4.87 13.23
C ALA A 186 -4.79 5.20 12.15
N GLN A 187 -4.95 4.66 10.93
CA GLN A 187 -4.09 4.97 9.79
C GLN A 187 -4.09 6.47 9.46
N ALA A 188 -5.26 7.12 9.48
CA ALA A 188 -5.37 8.54 9.19
C ALA A 188 -4.61 9.42 10.20
N VAL A 189 -4.54 9.02 11.47
CA VAL A 189 -3.74 9.72 12.50
C VAL A 189 -2.24 9.61 12.19
N LEU A 190 -1.80 8.49 11.62
CA LEU A 190 -0.39 8.23 11.31
C LEU A 190 0.12 8.97 10.06
N TYR A 191 -0.74 9.63 9.28
CA TYR A 191 -0.29 10.38 8.10
C TYR A 191 0.68 11.52 8.44
N ASP A 192 0.56 12.08 9.65
CA ASP A 192 1.45 13.11 10.18
C ASP A 192 2.46 12.53 11.20
N ALA A 193 2.67 11.20 11.21
CA ALA A 193 3.67 10.56 12.06
C ALA A 193 5.09 10.82 11.54
N THR A 194 6.00 11.16 12.46
CA THR A 194 7.43 11.39 12.18
C THR A 194 8.31 10.22 12.60
N GLU A 195 7.90 9.52 13.64
CA GLU A 195 8.57 8.33 14.17
C GLU A 195 7.50 7.35 14.66
N MET A 196 7.75 6.06 14.48
CA MET A 196 6.91 4.98 15.01
C MET A 196 7.80 3.92 15.65
N GLN A 197 7.55 3.62 16.91
CA GLN A 197 8.17 2.55 17.66
C GLN A 197 7.15 1.41 17.80
N ILE A 198 7.57 0.19 17.49
CA ILE A 198 6.74 -1.01 17.61
C ILE A 198 7.44 -2.06 18.46
N ARG A 199 6.66 -2.85 19.18
CA ARG A 199 7.13 -4.04 19.89
C ARG A 199 6.25 -5.22 19.53
N VAL A 200 6.88 -6.34 19.20
CA VAL A 200 6.23 -7.58 18.80
C VAL A 200 6.90 -8.76 19.51
N TRP A 201 6.11 -9.69 20.04
CA TRP A 201 6.62 -10.87 20.77
C TRP A 201 6.44 -12.18 20.00
N ASP A 202 5.59 -12.16 18.98
CA ASP A 202 5.23 -13.28 18.14
C ASP A 202 5.12 -12.80 16.69
N HIS A 203 5.16 -13.73 15.74
CA HIS A 203 5.02 -13.45 14.30
C HIS A 203 5.90 -12.27 13.77
N PHE A 204 7.04 -12.02 14.42
CA PHE A 204 7.91 -10.88 14.11
C PHE A 204 8.48 -10.95 12.69
N GLY A 205 8.71 -12.16 12.16
CA GLY A 205 9.14 -12.36 10.77
C GLY A 205 8.13 -11.74 9.79
N THR A 206 6.84 -12.01 9.97
CA THR A 206 5.75 -11.43 9.16
C THR A 206 5.70 -9.91 9.31
N VAL A 207 5.79 -9.38 10.52
CA VAL A 207 5.75 -7.93 10.74
C VAL A 207 6.93 -7.22 10.09
N PHE A 208 8.15 -7.76 10.24
CA PHE A 208 9.33 -7.18 9.63
C PHE A 208 9.36 -7.32 8.12
N SER A 209 8.75 -8.37 7.58
CA SER A 209 8.45 -8.49 6.16
C SER A 209 7.63 -7.29 5.66
N TYR A 210 6.56 -6.92 6.38
CA TYR A 210 5.77 -5.74 6.06
C TYR A 210 6.55 -4.42 6.23
N VAL A 211 7.43 -4.30 7.22
CA VAL A 211 8.33 -3.14 7.37
C VAL A 211 9.19 -2.97 6.10
N LYS A 212 9.74 -4.07 5.58
CA LYS A 212 10.53 -4.08 4.33
C LYS A 212 9.66 -3.78 3.10
N LEU A 213 8.49 -4.40 2.98
CA LEU A 213 7.53 -4.18 1.88
C LEU A 213 7.17 -2.69 1.73
N PHE A 214 6.93 -1.99 2.84
CA PHE A 214 6.63 -0.55 2.80
C PHE A 214 7.86 0.34 2.69
N GLY A 215 9.07 -0.24 2.60
CA GLY A 215 10.32 0.48 2.45
C GLY A 215 10.58 1.43 3.62
N LEU A 216 10.27 0.98 4.83
CA LEU A 216 10.51 1.71 6.07
C LEU A 216 11.94 1.43 6.54
N MET A 217 12.72 2.50 6.74
CA MET A 217 13.97 2.42 7.47
C MET A 217 13.67 2.08 8.93
N HIS A 218 14.48 1.18 9.47
CA HIS A 218 14.23 0.59 10.76
C HIS A 218 15.53 0.25 11.48
N ARG A 219 15.45 0.25 12.80
CA ARG A 219 16.46 -0.33 13.70
C ARG A 219 15.74 -1.26 14.65
N ILE A 220 16.22 -2.49 14.74
CA ILE A 220 15.57 -3.55 15.52
C ILE A 220 16.44 -3.87 16.74
N TYR A 221 15.82 -4.02 17.89
CA TYR A 221 16.45 -4.30 19.18
C TYR A 221 15.77 -5.53 19.80
N PRO A 222 16.52 -6.51 20.32
CA PRO A 222 15.92 -7.63 21.03
C PRO A 222 15.34 -7.15 22.37
N ILE A 223 14.16 -7.64 22.74
CA ILE A 223 13.47 -7.31 24.00
C ILE A 223 13.10 -8.57 24.78
N ASP A 224 13.01 -8.45 26.11
CA ASP A 224 12.52 -9.51 26.98
C ASP A 224 10.98 -9.58 27.01
N ALA A 225 10.44 -10.45 27.87
CA ALA A 225 9.00 -10.65 28.01
C ALA A 225 8.25 -9.42 28.55
N ASP A 226 8.96 -8.52 29.25
CA ASP A 226 8.43 -7.28 29.81
C ASP A 226 8.56 -6.09 28.83
N GLY A 227 9.26 -6.28 27.71
CA GLY A 227 9.47 -5.28 26.68
C GLY A 227 10.71 -4.42 26.88
N GLU A 228 11.61 -4.83 27.77
CA GLU A 228 12.88 -4.14 28.01
C GLU A 228 13.95 -4.66 27.06
N ARG A 229 14.79 -3.75 26.53
CA ARG A 229 15.87 -4.12 25.61
C ARG A 229 16.89 -5.02 26.30
N VAL A 230 17.19 -6.14 25.66
CA VAL A 230 18.26 -7.06 26.08
C VAL A 230 19.49 -6.90 25.20
N ARG A 231 20.60 -7.52 25.60
CA ARG A 231 21.89 -7.40 24.90
C ARG A 231 22.15 -8.47 23.85
N ASP A 232 21.34 -9.52 23.81
CA ASP A 232 21.62 -10.74 23.05
C ASP A 232 20.28 -11.38 22.65
N THR A 233 20.22 -11.88 21.41
CA THR A 233 19.06 -12.58 20.85
C THR A 233 18.69 -13.84 21.63
N ASN A 234 19.64 -14.50 22.30
CA ASN A 234 19.38 -15.67 23.15
C ASN A 234 18.48 -15.37 24.36
N GLN A 235 18.39 -14.11 24.77
CA GLN A 235 17.53 -13.65 25.86
C GLN A 235 16.27 -12.93 25.35
N ALA A 236 16.10 -12.85 24.03
CA ALA A 236 14.96 -12.17 23.42
C ALA A 236 13.70 -13.02 23.57
N ALA A 237 12.63 -12.39 24.05
CA ALA A 237 11.27 -12.90 23.95
C ALA A 237 10.48 -12.20 22.82
N GLY A 238 11.06 -11.19 22.19
CA GLY A 238 10.46 -10.41 21.11
C GLY A 238 11.45 -9.38 20.57
N TYR A 239 10.94 -8.47 19.75
CA TYR A 239 11.73 -7.40 19.15
C TYR A 239 11.02 -6.06 19.21
N GLU A 240 11.78 -5.01 19.49
CA GLU A 240 11.38 -3.62 19.30
C GLU A 240 11.97 -3.11 18.00
N ALA A 241 11.17 -2.44 17.17
CA ALA A 241 11.68 -1.72 16.01
C ALA A 241 11.32 -0.24 16.09
N VAL A 242 12.33 0.60 15.85
CA VAL A 242 12.16 2.04 15.65
C VAL A 242 12.13 2.29 14.16
N LEU A 243 10.99 2.75 13.66
CA LEU A 243 10.74 3.11 12.28
C LEU A 243 10.81 4.63 12.18
N ASP A 244 11.86 5.14 11.55
CA ASP A 244 12.09 6.58 11.44
C ASP A 244 12.56 7.00 10.06
N GLY A 245 12.31 8.27 9.73
CA GLY A 245 12.81 8.90 8.51
C GLY A 245 14.26 9.39 8.69
N PRO A 246 15.01 9.62 7.62
CA PRO A 246 16.34 10.18 7.72
C PRO A 246 16.18 11.65 8.09
N ALA A 247 16.78 12.06 9.21
CA ALA A 247 16.66 13.41 9.76
C ALA A 247 16.98 14.54 8.73
N SER A 248 17.72 14.22 7.66
CA SER A 248 18.15 15.13 6.60
C SER A 248 17.28 15.18 5.34
N LEU A 249 16.28 14.31 5.12
CA LEU A 249 15.38 14.43 3.95
C LEU A 249 14.26 15.46 4.22
N PHE A 250 14.67 16.72 4.21
CA PHE A 250 13.93 18.00 4.15
C PHE A 250 12.38 17.95 4.03
N SER A 251 11.74 18.67 4.98
CA SER A 251 10.29 18.83 5.24
C SER A 251 9.59 17.55 5.68
N GLN A 252 8.69 17.68 6.64
CA GLN A 252 7.82 16.62 7.17
C GLN A 252 6.96 16.04 6.03
N SER A 253 7.56 15.20 5.19
CA SER A 253 6.83 14.70 4.03
C SER A 253 5.85 13.66 4.56
N GLN A 254 4.56 13.98 4.51
CA GLN A 254 3.45 13.06 4.78
C GLN A 254 3.62 11.69 4.10
N LYS A 255 4.48 11.60 3.08
CA LYS A 255 4.89 10.35 2.42
C LYS A 255 5.37 9.27 3.39
N TYR A 256 6.15 9.62 4.42
CA TYR A 256 6.66 8.61 5.37
C TYR A 256 5.58 8.20 6.38
N GLY A 257 4.79 9.15 6.89
CA GLY A 257 3.60 8.88 7.69
C GLY A 257 2.57 8.01 6.95
N ILE A 258 2.37 8.22 5.66
CA ILE A 258 1.52 7.35 4.82
C ILE A 258 2.08 5.93 4.75
N ARG A 259 3.40 5.73 4.66
CA ARG A 259 4.00 4.39 4.70
C ARG A 259 3.82 3.73 6.06
N MET A 260 4.02 4.46 7.15
CA MET A 260 3.75 3.99 8.52
C MET A 260 2.27 3.60 8.70
N ALA A 261 1.36 4.43 8.18
CA ALA A 261 -0.06 4.15 8.18
C ALA A 261 -0.39 2.89 7.38
N ASN A 262 0.21 2.70 6.20
CA ASN A 262 0.03 1.49 5.41
C ASN A 262 0.67 0.26 6.07
N PHE A 263 1.69 0.43 6.91
CA PHE A 263 2.28 -0.65 7.69
C PHE A 263 1.42 -1.09 8.89
N LEU A 264 0.67 -0.18 9.53
CA LEU A 264 -0.14 -0.46 10.72
C LEU A 264 -0.96 -1.78 10.67
N PRO A 265 -1.63 -2.16 9.55
CA PRO A 265 -2.39 -3.40 9.47
C PRO A 265 -1.54 -4.67 9.67
N ALA A 266 -0.21 -4.61 9.59
CA ALA A 266 0.65 -5.75 9.89
C ALA A 266 0.70 -6.08 11.39
N LEU A 267 0.53 -5.10 12.29
CA LEU A 267 0.65 -5.32 13.73
C LEU A 267 -0.45 -6.23 14.28
N PRO A 268 -1.73 -6.09 13.90
CA PRO A 268 -2.79 -7.01 14.32
C PRO A 268 -2.69 -8.44 13.75
N LEU A 269 -1.63 -8.77 12.99
CA LEU A 269 -1.29 -10.16 12.67
C LEU A 269 -0.57 -10.86 13.82
N CYS A 270 -0.04 -10.10 14.78
CA CYS A 270 0.52 -10.61 16.03
C CYS A 270 -0.56 -10.75 17.10
N ASP A 271 -0.42 -11.75 17.97
CA ASP A 271 -1.22 -11.92 19.17
C ASP A 271 -0.89 -10.85 20.22
N ARG A 272 0.41 -10.50 20.36
CA ARG A 272 0.90 -9.49 21.28
C ARG A 272 1.78 -8.47 20.55
N TRP A 273 1.31 -7.22 20.55
CA TRP A 273 2.02 -6.09 19.99
C TRP A 273 1.71 -4.79 20.74
N GLU A 274 2.63 -3.83 20.61
CA GLU A 274 2.49 -2.44 21.06
C GLU A 274 3.03 -1.51 19.98
N MET A 275 2.45 -0.32 19.86
CA MET A 275 2.88 0.74 18.96
C MET A 275 2.80 2.09 19.64
N THR A 276 3.83 2.90 19.45
CA THR A 276 3.90 4.29 19.86
C THR A 276 4.37 5.12 18.67
N ALA A 277 3.62 6.14 18.27
CA ALA A 277 4.02 7.06 17.21
C ALA A 277 4.07 8.50 17.72
N GLU A 278 5.05 9.27 17.24
CA GLU A 278 5.12 10.71 17.42
C GLU A 278 4.41 11.39 16.25
N ILE A 279 3.30 12.08 16.55
CA ILE A 279 2.45 12.75 15.57
C ILE A 279 2.71 14.24 15.62
N LEU A 280 3.05 14.82 14.47
CA LEU A 280 3.20 16.26 14.35
C LEU A 280 1.83 16.93 14.33
N VAL A 281 1.60 17.86 15.27
CA VAL A 281 0.34 18.62 15.38
C VAL A 281 0.46 20.01 14.77
N ASP A 282 1.64 20.63 14.90
CA ASP A 282 1.92 21.95 14.35
C ASP A 282 3.35 22.02 13.81
N ASP A 283 3.47 22.09 12.49
CA ASP A 283 4.75 22.25 11.78
C ASP A 283 5.49 23.52 12.20
N THR A 284 4.76 24.63 12.42
CA THR A 284 5.37 25.93 12.68
C THR A 284 6.08 26.02 14.02
N VAL A 285 5.59 25.27 15.01
CA VAL A 285 6.15 25.24 16.37
C VAL A 285 6.90 23.93 16.64
N GLY A 286 6.73 22.91 15.78
CA GLY A 286 7.26 21.57 15.99
C GLY A 286 6.60 20.84 17.16
N GLU A 287 5.33 21.14 17.48
CA GLU A 287 4.61 20.43 18.55
C GLU A 287 4.27 19.01 18.07
N THR A 288 4.74 18.01 18.82
CA THR A 288 4.37 16.60 18.63
C THR A 288 3.48 16.09 19.76
N ARG A 289 2.70 15.06 19.46
CA ARG A 289 1.93 14.28 20.44
C ARG A 289 2.12 12.80 20.21
N GLN A 290 2.15 12.07 21.31
CA GLN A 290 2.25 10.63 21.29
C GLN A 290 0.88 9.99 20.99
N PHE A 291 0.85 9.06 20.05
CA PHE A 291 -0.28 8.19 19.76
C PHE A 291 0.11 6.74 20.01
N THR A 292 -0.61 6.06 20.91
CA THR A 292 -0.29 4.70 21.33
C THR A 292 -1.43 3.75 21.04
N LEU A 293 -1.10 2.53 20.58
CA LEU A 293 -2.03 1.43 20.38
C LEU A 293 -1.38 0.13 20.84
N ASP A 294 -2.18 -0.82 21.28
CA ASP A 294 -1.72 -2.17 21.60
C ASP A 294 -2.75 -3.23 21.15
N HIS A 295 -2.37 -4.50 21.31
CA HIS A 295 -3.20 -5.66 20.98
C HIS A 295 -4.59 -5.69 21.63
N THR A 296 -4.86 -4.89 22.67
CA THR A 296 -6.17 -4.83 23.34
C THR A 296 -7.18 -3.90 22.65
N GLU A 297 -6.74 -3.10 21.68
CA GLU A 297 -7.57 -2.14 20.94
C GLU A 297 -8.55 -2.80 19.95
N GLY A 298 -8.49 -4.13 19.77
CA GLY A 298 -9.43 -4.88 18.94
C GLY A 298 -9.34 -4.58 17.44
N LEU A 299 -8.19 -4.10 16.98
CA LEU A 299 -7.94 -3.89 15.55
C LEU A 299 -7.83 -5.24 14.82
N ASN A 300 -8.30 -5.28 13.57
CA ASN A 300 -8.21 -6.46 12.72
C ASN A 300 -7.50 -6.11 11.42
N SER A 301 -6.64 -7.02 10.97
CA SER A 301 -5.90 -6.86 9.74
C SER A 301 -6.70 -7.32 8.53
N HIS A 302 -6.58 -6.57 7.43
CA HIS A 302 -7.00 -7.04 6.10
C HIS A 302 -5.81 -7.61 5.30
N TYR A 303 -4.63 -7.72 5.92
CA TYR A 303 -3.45 -8.36 5.35
C TYR A 303 -3.44 -9.85 5.66
N SER A 304 -2.70 -10.60 4.84
CA SER A 304 -2.51 -12.03 5.03
C SER A 304 -1.09 -12.30 5.49
N ALA A 305 -0.92 -13.23 6.42
CA ALA A 305 0.40 -13.63 6.90
C ALA A 305 1.22 -14.45 5.86
N GLY A 306 0.74 -14.57 4.61
CA GLY A 306 1.15 -15.62 3.67
C GLY A 306 2.02 -15.21 2.48
N ASN A 307 2.28 -13.92 2.24
CA ASN A 307 3.09 -13.49 1.09
C ASN A 307 4.56 -13.28 1.46
N HIS A 308 5.35 -14.34 1.26
CA HIS A 308 6.78 -14.45 1.55
C HIS A 308 7.70 -13.65 0.59
N PHE A 309 7.15 -12.74 -0.22
CA PHE A 309 7.92 -11.88 -1.12
C PHE A 309 7.54 -10.43 -0.91
N ASP A 310 8.37 -9.74 -0.14
CA ASP A 310 8.18 -8.35 0.27
C ASP A 310 8.45 -7.36 -0.88
N SER A 311 9.04 -7.81 -1.99
CA SER A 311 9.15 -6.99 -3.20
C SER A 311 9.13 -7.80 -4.50
N ASP A 312 8.70 -7.16 -5.59
CA ASP A 312 8.80 -7.73 -6.94
C ASP A 312 10.26 -8.01 -7.33
N VAL A 313 11.22 -7.29 -6.76
CA VAL A 313 12.66 -7.48 -7.02
C VAL A 313 13.13 -8.81 -6.42
N GLU A 314 12.79 -9.09 -5.17
CA GLU A 314 13.11 -10.36 -4.50
C GLU A 314 12.47 -11.55 -5.21
N ARG A 315 11.17 -11.44 -5.54
CA ARG A 315 10.44 -12.49 -6.26
C ARG A 315 11.09 -12.78 -7.62
N THR A 316 11.41 -11.72 -8.35
CA THR A 316 12.07 -11.84 -9.66
C THR A 316 13.46 -12.45 -9.51
N LEU A 317 14.21 -12.11 -8.45
CA LEU A 317 15.52 -12.69 -8.17
C LEU A 317 15.40 -14.19 -7.90
N ALA A 318 14.50 -14.61 -7.02
CA ALA A 318 14.28 -16.02 -6.70
C ALA A 318 13.87 -16.83 -7.95
N GLN A 319 12.90 -16.33 -8.73
CA GLN A 319 12.47 -16.97 -9.98
C GLN A 319 13.59 -17.06 -11.02
N LYS A 320 14.46 -16.05 -11.11
CA LYS A 320 15.64 -16.10 -11.98
C LYS A 320 16.65 -17.13 -11.47
N TRP A 321 16.80 -17.25 -10.15
CA TRP A 321 17.75 -18.18 -9.53
C TRP A 321 17.39 -19.64 -9.81
N GLU A 322 16.10 -20.00 -9.75
CA GLU A 322 15.61 -21.34 -10.12
C GLU A 322 15.97 -21.76 -11.55
N ARG A 323 16.12 -20.77 -12.45
CA ARG A 323 16.45 -20.98 -13.87
C ARG A 323 17.94 -20.84 -14.17
N ALA A 324 18.73 -20.38 -13.21
CA ALA A 324 20.15 -20.15 -13.38
C ALA A 324 20.95 -21.45 -13.31
N THR A 325 22.08 -21.49 -14.02
CA THR A 325 23.02 -22.63 -13.94
C THR A 325 24.15 -22.25 -13.01
N THR A 326 23.95 -22.47 -11.71
CA THR A 326 24.93 -22.20 -10.66
C THR A 326 24.85 -23.28 -9.57
N GLU A 327 25.97 -23.55 -8.90
CA GLU A 327 26.00 -24.44 -7.73
C GLU A 327 25.49 -23.75 -6.46
N TRP A 328 25.51 -22.41 -6.45
CA TRP A 328 25.01 -21.58 -5.36
C TRP A 328 23.48 -21.60 -5.28
N LYS A 329 22.95 -21.91 -4.10
CA LYS A 329 21.52 -21.90 -3.81
C LYS A 329 21.13 -20.60 -3.13
N LEU A 330 20.04 -19.99 -3.59
CA LEU A 330 19.40 -18.89 -2.89
C LEU A 330 18.40 -19.48 -1.90
N VAL A 331 18.59 -19.20 -0.63
CA VAL A 331 17.73 -19.60 0.48
C VAL A 331 17.15 -18.32 1.10
N ARG A 332 15.88 -18.35 1.48
CA ARG A 332 15.27 -17.27 2.25
C ARG A 332 15.81 -17.30 3.66
N GLU A 333 16.12 -16.13 4.20
CA GLU A 333 16.70 -16.01 5.52
C GLU A 333 15.71 -15.35 6.46
N ASP A 334 15.10 -16.15 7.34
CA ASP A 334 14.22 -15.64 8.39
C ASP A 334 14.97 -15.50 9.74
N ASP A 335 16.25 -15.89 9.78
CA ASP A 335 17.04 -15.81 11.00
C ASP A 335 17.47 -14.37 11.30
N VAL A 336 17.49 -14.07 12.59
CA VAL A 336 17.87 -12.78 13.12
C VAL A 336 19.39 -12.75 13.33
N PHE A 337 20.07 -11.85 12.63
CA PHE A 337 21.50 -11.62 12.78
C PHE A 337 21.75 -10.61 13.89
N ASP A 338 22.54 -11.01 14.87
CA ASP A 338 22.99 -10.13 15.95
C ASP A 338 24.07 -9.17 15.44
N LEU A 339 23.81 -7.86 15.52
CA LEU A 339 24.77 -6.79 15.23
C LEU A 339 25.28 -6.11 16.52
N GLY A 340 25.24 -6.82 17.64
CA GLY A 340 25.62 -6.38 18.97
C GLY A 340 24.45 -5.79 19.75
N ALA A 341 24.21 -4.49 19.60
CA ALA A 341 23.09 -3.83 20.30
C ALA A 341 21.79 -3.84 19.49
N GLU A 342 21.90 -4.05 18.19
CA GLU A 342 20.80 -4.11 17.23
C GLU A 342 20.80 -5.47 16.55
N VAL A 343 19.69 -5.81 15.92
CA VAL A 343 19.58 -7.00 15.08
C VAL A 343 19.18 -6.61 13.68
N MET A 344 19.50 -7.49 12.74
CA MET A 344 19.13 -7.36 11.34
C MET A 344 18.55 -8.68 10.84
N ILE A 345 17.48 -8.59 10.05
CA ILE A 345 16.93 -9.75 9.34
C ILE A 345 17.27 -9.53 7.87
N PRO A 346 18.20 -10.29 7.28
CA PRO A 346 18.52 -10.19 5.85
C PRO A 346 17.40 -10.78 4.99
N ASP A 347 17.46 -10.62 3.66
CA ASP A 347 16.42 -11.14 2.75
C ASP A 347 16.70 -12.56 2.28
N PHE A 348 17.99 -12.88 2.07
CA PHE A 348 18.44 -14.17 1.55
C PHE A 348 19.79 -14.58 2.12
N ALA A 349 20.01 -15.88 2.17
CA ALA A 349 21.34 -16.48 2.23
C ALA A 349 21.66 -17.15 0.90
N ILE A 350 22.92 -17.09 0.49
CA ILE A 350 23.44 -17.71 -0.70
C ILE A 350 24.42 -18.79 -0.25
N GLU A 351 24.04 -20.04 -0.46
CA GLU A 351 24.75 -21.20 0.07
C GLU A 351 25.42 -21.98 -1.04
N HIS A 352 26.69 -22.31 -0.85
CA HIS A 352 27.42 -23.18 -1.74
C HIS A 352 27.53 -24.60 -1.12
N PRO A 353 27.50 -25.67 -1.94
CA PRO A 353 27.63 -27.05 -1.45
C PRO A 353 28.92 -27.37 -0.69
N ASP A 354 29.95 -26.51 -0.78
CA ASP A 354 31.22 -26.65 -0.06
C ASP A 354 31.21 -26.04 1.36
N GLY A 355 30.05 -25.54 1.82
CA GLY A 355 29.86 -24.95 3.14
C GLY A 355 30.05 -23.44 3.21
N ARG A 356 30.44 -22.79 2.09
CA ARG A 356 30.50 -21.33 2.01
C ARG A 356 29.10 -20.72 1.98
N ARG A 357 28.93 -19.61 2.69
CA ARG A 357 27.66 -18.89 2.80
C ARG A 357 27.88 -17.38 2.75
N ALA A 358 27.09 -16.70 1.94
CA ALA A 358 27.00 -15.23 1.91
C ALA A 358 25.58 -14.78 2.26
N ILE A 359 25.44 -13.67 2.98
CA ILE A 359 24.16 -13.08 3.35
C ILE A 359 23.88 -11.91 2.41
N LEU A 360 22.70 -11.89 1.82
CA LEU A 360 22.25 -10.88 0.88
C LEU A 360 21.07 -10.10 1.46
N GLU A 361 21.21 -8.78 1.49
CA GLU A 361 20.13 -7.84 1.79
C GLU A 361 19.85 -6.97 0.57
N VAL A 362 18.58 -6.88 0.19
CA VAL A 362 18.08 -6.05 -0.91
C VAL A 362 17.54 -4.73 -0.35
N VAL A 363 18.28 -3.66 -0.58
CA VAL A 363 17.91 -2.31 -0.16
C VAL A 363 17.19 -1.58 -1.30
N GLY A 364 15.85 -1.63 -1.25
CA GLY A 364 14.99 -0.94 -2.22
C GLY A 364 14.94 0.59 -2.01
N PHE A 365 14.85 1.04 -0.75
CA PHE A 365 14.77 2.45 -0.37
C PHE A 365 15.85 2.81 0.65
N TRP A 366 16.59 3.90 0.43
CA TRP A 366 17.74 4.27 1.26
C TRP A 366 18.07 5.77 1.17
N THR A 367 18.84 6.25 2.15
CA THR A 367 19.57 7.52 2.07
C THR A 367 21.04 7.30 2.35
N PRO A 368 21.93 8.21 1.90
CA PRO A 368 23.37 8.07 2.15
C PRO A 368 23.69 7.82 3.62
N GLU A 369 23.06 8.55 4.54
CA GLU A 369 23.30 8.43 5.97
C GLU A 369 22.80 7.08 6.53
N TYR A 370 21.64 6.60 6.05
CA TYR A 370 21.11 5.28 6.43
C TYR A 370 22.03 4.16 5.94
N LEU A 371 22.42 4.21 4.66
CA LEU A 371 23.26 3.19 4.06
C LEU A 371 24.66 3.20 4.70
N GLU A 372 25.24 4.37 4.96
CA GLU A 372 26.51 4.53 5.67
C GLU A 372 26.43 3.97 7.09
N SER A 373 25.38 4.30 7.85
CA SER A 373 25.17 3.76 9.20
C SER A 373 25.03 2.23 9.20
N LYS A 374 24.31 1.67 8.23
CA LYS A 374 24.11 0.22 8.10
C LYS A 374 25.41 -0.48 7.71
N LEU A 375 26.16 0.08 6.77
CA LEU A 375 27.48 -0.43 6.35
C LEU A 375 28.50 -0.40 7.49
N GLU A 376 28.52 0.67 8.28
CA GLU A 376 29.41 0.80 9.43
C GLU A 376 29.10 -0.25 10.49
N LYS A 377 27.81 -0.52 10.77
CA LYS A 377 27.40 -1.59 11.69
C LYS A 377 27.85 -2.96 11.19
N ILE A 378 27.58 -3.30 9.93
CA ILE A 378 28.00 -4.58 9.32
C ILE A 378 29.51 -4.79 9.45
N ARG A 379 30.31 -3.73 9.28
CA ARG A 379 31.77 -3.77 9.48
C ARG A 379 32.18 -4.01 10.93
N GLN A 380 31.47 -3.41 11.88
CA GLN A 380 31.79 -3.54 13.30
C GLN A 380 31.60 -4.96 13.84
N VAL A 381 30.70 -5.75 13.23
CA VAL A 381 30.42 -7.13 13.64
C VAL A 381 31.27 -8.17 12.88
N ASP A 382 32.21 -7.73 12.04
CA ASP A 382 33.05 -8.59 11.19
C ASP A 382 32.21 -9.60 10.38
N ALA A 383 31.02 -9.18 9.94
CA ALA A 383 30.14 -9.96 9.08
C ALA A 383 30.71 -9.93 7.65
N ASP A 384 31.84 -10.62 7.47
CA ASP A 384 32.62 -10.62 6.24
C ASP A 384 31.88 -11.19 5.04
N ASN A 385 30.86 -12.00 5.31
CA ASN A 385 30.02 -12.62 4.31
C ASN A 385 28.76 -11.84 3.92
N PHE A 386 28.64 -10.58 4.35
CA PHE A 386 27.50 -9.74 4.05
C PHE A 386 27.65 -8.99 2.72
N VAL A 387 26.60 -9.03 1.90
CA VAL A 387 26.51 -8.36 0.59
C VAL A 387 25.21 -7.57 0.52
N LEU A 388 25.28 -6.35 -0.04
CA LEU A 388 24.12 -5.48 -0.19
C LEU A 388 23.77 -5.30 -1.66
N ALA A 389 22.52 -5.48 -2.05
CA ALA A 389 22.00 -5.08 -3.35
C ALA A 389 21.21 -3.77 -3.19
N VAL A 390 21.66 -2.68 -3.81
CA VAL A 390 21.09 -1.33 -3.60
C VAL A 390 20.52 -0.79 -4.91
N SER A 391 19.28 -0.27 -4.84
CA SER A 391 18.61 0.35 -5.99
C SER A 391 19.23 1.71 -6.34
N GLU A 392 19.59 1.90 -7.62
CA GLU A 392 20.10 3.16 -8.19
C GLU A 392 19.00 4.23 -8.39
N ARG A 393 17.72 3.88 -8.18
CA ARG A 393 16.60 4.79 -8.46
C ARG A 393 16.47 5.95 -7.49
N LEU A 394 17.18 5.91 -6.35
CA LEU A 394 17.30 7.04 -5.44
C LEU A 394 18.62 7.75 -5.76
N ASP A 395 18.47 9.01 -6.16
CA ASP A 395 19.42 9.85 -6.88
C ASP A 395 20.64 10.24 -6.03
N CYS A 396 21.60 9.34 -5.89
CA CYS A 396 22.91 9.60 -5.29
C CYS A 396 23.99 8.87 -6.09
N SER A 397 24.98 9.63 -6.56
CA SER A 397 26.08 9.11 -7.36
C SER A 397 26.93 8.13 -6.53
N SER A 398 27.33 7.02 -7.16
CA SER A 398 28.20 5.97 -6.61
C SER A 398 29.56 6.46 -6.05
N GLU A 399 29.92 7.72 -6.30
CA GLU A 399 31.19 8.34 -5.93
C GLU A 399 31.31 8.70 -4.43
N GLU A 400 30.23 8.65 -3.65
CA GLU A 400 30.23 8.98 -2.21
C GLU A 400 30.60 7.79 -1.29
N PHE A 401 30.70 6.56 -1.81
CA PHE A 401 30.70 5.34 -0.96
C PHE A 401 32.07 4.76 -0.55
N GLY A 402 33.19 5.40 -0.88
CA GLY A 402 34.52 4.98 -0.42
C GLY A 402 34.80 3.47 -0.58
N SER A 403 35.42 2.83 0.41
CA SER A 403 35.71 1.38 0.42
C SER A 403 34.50 0.47 0.65
N ALA A 404 33.28 1.02 0.81
CA ALA A 404 32.07 0.22 0.94
C ALA A 404 31.49 -0.20 -0.43
N ALA A 405 31.91 0.46 -1.50
CA ALA A 405 31.46 0.18 -2.87
C ALA A 405 31.72 -1.28 -3.30
N ASP A 406 32.78 -1.91 -2.76
CA ASP A 406 33.21 -3.24 -3.21
C ASP A 406 32.28 -4.38 -2.75
N ARG A 407 31.40 -4.15 -1.76
CA ARG A 407 30.39 -5.11 -1.25
C ARG A 407 28.95 -4.76 -1.64
N VAL A 408 28.78 -3.74 -2.49
CA VAL A 408 27.47 -3.23 -2.89
C VAL A 408 27.22 -3.52 -4.38
N LEU A 409 26.16 -4.27 -4.65
CA LEU A 409 25.63 -4.48 -5.99
C LEU A 409 24.58 -3.42 -6.33
N TRP A 410 24.90 -2.51 -7.23
CA TRP A 410 23.95 -1.51 -7.71
C TRP A 410 23.03 -2.09 -8.79
N PHE A 411 21.72 -1.84 -8.68
CA PHE A 411 20.76 -2.28 -9.68
C PHE A 411 19.71 -1.22 -10.00
N LYS A 412 19.23 -1.17 -11.25
CA LYS A 412 18.21 -0.20 -11.70
C LYS A 412 16.78 -0.72 -11.56
N THR A 413 16.52 -1.88 -12.13
CA THR A 413 15.15 -2.43 -12.24
C THR A 413 15.04 -3.87 -11.75
N GLY A 414 16.16 -4.58 -11.62
CA GLY A 414 16.21 -5.91 -11.06
C GLY A 414 17.64 -6.41 -10.94
N ILE A 415 17.82 -7.42 -10.10
CA ILE A 415 19.12 -8.00 -9.78
C ILE A 415 19.46 -9.10 -10.79
N HIS A 416 20.72 -9.18 -11.19
CA HIS A 416 21.24 -10.21 -12.08
C HIS A 416 21.95 -11.30 -11.26
N VAL A 417 21.53 -12.56 -11.43
CA VAL A 417 21.96 -13.69 -10.57
C VAL A 417 23.47 -13.84 -10.56
N TYR A 418 24.13 -13.75 -11.72
CA TYR A 418 25.57 -13.99 -11.80
C TYR A 418 26.41 -12.88 -11.14
N ASP A 419 25.90 -11.66 -11.07
CA ASP A 419 26.59 -10.55 -10.40
C ASP A 419 26.58 -10.77 -8.88
N VAL A 420 25.46 -11.32 -8.37
CA VAL A 420 25.35 -11.73 -6.97
C VAL A 420 26.26 -12.93 -6.68
N VAL A 421 26.33 -13.91 -7.58
CA VAL A 421 27.24 -15.07 -7.45
C VAL A 421 28.71 -14.63 -7.42
N GLU A 422 29.11 -13.66 -8.25
CA GLU A 422 30.47 -13.12 -8.23
C GLU A 422 30.83 -12.47 -6.89
N LEU A 423 29.88 -11.75 -6.28
CA LEU A 423 30.04 -11.20 -4.94
C LEU A 423 30.09 -12.32 -3.88
N ALA A 424 29.22 -13.33 -3.99
CA ALA A 424 29.23 -14.47 -3.07
C ALA A 424 30.57 -15.24 -3.15
N GLU A 425 31.14 -15.45 -4.33
CA GLU A 425 32.45 -16.08 -4.48
C GLU A 425 33.57 -15.29 -3.80
N THR A 426 33.44 -13.95 -3.77
CA THR A 426 34.44 -13.06 -3.18
C THR A 426 34.32 -12.96 -1.66
N TYR A 427 33.10 -12.90 -1.14
CA TYR A 427 32.84 -12.56 0.26
C TYR A 427 32.31 -13.70 1.13
N ALA A 428 31.83 -14.81 0.56
CA ALA A 428 31.30 -15.90 1.36
C ALA A 428 32.33 -16.46 2.35
N SER A 429 31.89 -16.67 3.59
CA SER A 429 32.68 -17.30 4.64
C SER A 429 32.23 -18.74 4.85
N GLN A 430 33.08 -19.56 5.46
CA GLN A 430 32.69 -20.90 5.91
C GLN A 430 31.64 -20.74 7.02
N SER A 431 30.48 -21.36 6.84
CA SER A 431 29.47 -21.40 7.90
C SER A 431 29.94 -22.31 9.03
N ASP A 432 29.97 -21.80 10.26
CA ASP A 432 30.21 -22.65 11.43
C ASP A 432 28.97 -23.56 11.62
N PRO A 433 29.13 -24.88 11.76
CA PRO A 433 28.01 -25.85 11.74
C PRO A 433 27.14 -25.82 13.02
N ALA A 434 27.06 -24.70 13.74
CA ALA A 434 26.39 -24.61 15.04
C ALA A 434 25.00 -23.96 15.02
N ALA A 435 24.55 -23.34 13.91
CA ALA A 435 23.25 -22.66 13.88
C ALA A 435 22.09 -23.54 13.38
N THR A 436 22.36 -24.67 12.71
CA THR A 436 21.31 -25.53 12.14
C THR A 436 21.00 -26.72 13.03
N THR A 437 20.55 -26.53 14.27
CA THR A 437 19.90 -27.60 15.04
C THR A 437 18.96 -27.05 16.11
N GLU A 438 17.65 -27.06 15.83
CA GLU A 438 16.57 -27.61 16.69
C GLU A 438 15.20 -27.06 16.24
N MET A 439 14.67 -27.59 15.14
CA MET A 439 13.22 -27.72 14.96
C MET A 439 12.97 -29.03 14.19
N ASP A 440 13.11 -30.12 14.92
CA ASP A 440 12.46 -31.38 14.55
C ASP A 440 12.10 -32.12 15.85
N THR A 441 10.99 -31.71 16.48
CA THR A 441 10.08 -32.58 17.24
C THR A 441 8.76 -31.90 17.60
#